data_AF-A0A8S9YUH4-F1
#
_entry.id   AF-A0A8S9YUH4-F1
#
_cell.length_a   1.000
_cell.length_b   1.000
_cell.length_c   1.000
_cell.angle_alpha   90.00
_cell.angle_beta   90.00
_cell.angle_gamma   90.00
#
_symmetry.space_group_name_H-M   'P 1'
#
loop_
_entity.id
_entity.type
_entity.pdbx_description
1 polymer ?
#
loop_
_entity_poly.entity_id
_entity_poly.type
_entity_poly.pdbx_seq_one_letter_code
_entity_poly.pdbx_strand_id
1 'polypeptide(L)'
;MTPYGAQLQNSEHPFGATFGLPTSNGVLVEAQLGISVESLTTLPPRSEGMESEPTNADQMTRFTRFAAESLFNYVASFAHDSGSSSDPLVPMSAIKGWFGTILHKLTVDPCFWQK
;
A
#
# COMPACT_ATOMS: atom_id res chain seq x y z
N MET A 1 -13.93 5.11 -63.88
CA MET A 1 -13.03 4.00 -63.53
C MET A 1 -11.75 4.61 -62.97
N THR A 2 -11.72 4.85 -61.65
CA THR A 2 -10.56 4.96 -60.75
C THR A 2 -11.11 5.22 -59.32
N PRO A 3 -10.52 4.63 -58.26
CA PRO A 3 -11.16 4.51 -56.95
C PRO A 3 -10.80 5.66 -56.00
N TYR A 4 -11.78 6.11 -55.20
CA TYR A 4 -11.55 6.99 -54.05
C TYR A 4 -10.91 6.16 -52.93
N GLY A 5 -9.69 6.51 -52.55
CA GLY A 5 -8.94 5.84 -51.50
C GLY A 5 -9.66 5.95 -50.16
N ALA A 6 -9.82 4.83 -49.48
CA ALA A 6 -10.18 4.79 -48.07
C ALA A 6 -9.02 5.43 -47.28
N GLN A 7 -9.21 6.67 -46.82
CA GLN A 7 -8.41 7.23 -45.74
C GLN A 7 -8.71 6.40 -44.49
N LEU A 8 -7.80 5.49 -44.15
CA LEU A 8 -7.69 4.92 -42.81
C LEU A 8 -7.42 6.09 -41.86
N GLN A 9 -8.49 6.63 -41.27
CA GLN A 9 -8.39 7.57 -40.19
C GLN A 9 -7.83 6.80 -39.00
N ASN A 10 -6.50 6.90 -38.83
CA ASN A 10 -5.80 6.40 -37.66
C ASN A 10 -6.39 7.14 -36.45
N SER A 11 -7.36 6.51 -35.81
CA SER A 11 -8.02 7.04 -34.61
C SER A 11 -7.06 6.86 -33.45
N GLU A 12 -6.14 7.81 -33.32
CA GLU A 12 -5.32 7.96 -32.12
C GLU A 12 -6.26 8.31 -30.96
N HIS A 13 -6.64 7.30 -30.19
CA HIS A 13 -7.48 7.47 -29.01
C HIS A 13 -6.69 8.29 -27.98
N PRO A 14 -7.28 9.33 -27.34
CA PRO A 14 -6.56 10.22 -26.40
C PRO A 14 -6.05 9.51 -25.13
N PHE A 15 -6.41 8.25 -24.94
CA PHE A 15 -5.93 7.36 -23.87
C PHE A 15 -4.97 6.26 -24.37
N GLY A 16 -4.71 6.19 -25.67
CA GLY A 16 -3.74 5.27 -26.29
C GLY A 16 -2.30 5.74 -26.13
N ALA A 17 -2.02 6.62 -25.16
CA ALA A 17 -0.66 6.95 -24.80
C ALA A 17 -0.05 5.69 -24.15
N THR A 18 0.88 5.06 -24.86
CA THR A 18 1.84 4.12 -24.28
C THR A 18 2.63 4.91 -23.23
N PHE A 19 2.08 4.99 -22.02
CA PHE A 19 2.64 5.75 -20.91
C PHE A 19 3.93 5.03 -20.54
N GLY A 20 5.08 5.57 -20.96
CA GLY A 20 6.37 4.88 -20.98
C GLY A 20 6.60 3.97 -19.78
N LEU A 21 6.26 2.69 -19.93
CA LEU A 21 6.40 1.72 -18.87
C LEU A 21 7.89 1.36 -18.77
N PRO A 22 8.55 1.55 -17.62
CA PRO A 22 9.84 0.96 -17.40
C PRO A 22 9.67 -0.57 -17.38
N THR A 23 10.26 -1.25 -18.35
CA THR A 23 10.31 -2.72 -18.39
C THR A 23 11.18 -3.22 -17.24
N SER A 24 10.58 -3.52 -16.08
CA SER A 24 11.24 -4.34 -15.07
C SER A 24 11.04 -5.81 -15.42
N ASN A 25 12.11 -6.48 -15.88
CA ASN A 25 12.20 -7.93 -16.08
C ASN A 25 11.18 -8.56 -17.05
N GLY A 26 10.94 -7.93 -18.21
CA GLY A 26 10.36 -8.61 -19.38
C GLY A 26 8.88 -9.00 -19.31
N VAL A 27 8.16 -8.62 -18.25
CA VAL A 27 6.70 -8.77 -18.16
C VAL A 27 6.08 -7.37 -18.20
N LEU A 28 5.36 -7.07 -19.28
CA LEU A 28 4.55 -5.86 -19.40
C LEU A 28 3.24 -6.09 -18.65
N VAL A 29 3.04 -5.39 -17.54
CA VAL A 29 1.73 -5.34 -16.86
C VAL A 29 1.00 -4.13 -17.40
N GLU A 30 0.12 -4.34 -18.38
CA GLU A 30 -0.73 -3.29 -18.93
C GLU A 30 -1.93 -3.06 -17.99
N ALA A 31 -1.96 -1.90 -17.33
CA ALA A 31 -3.14 -1.46 -16.60
C ALA A 31 -4.02 -0.59 -17.52
N GLN A 32 -5.31 -0.86 -17.57
CA GLN A 32 -6.28 -0.11 -18.36
C GLN A 32 -7.20 0.71 -17.45
N LEU A 33 -7.32 2.01 -17.72
CA LEU A 33 -8.24 2.92 -17.00
C LEU A 33 -9.41 3.28 -17.92
N GLY A 34 -10.60 2.76 -17.63
CA GLY A 34 -11.84 3.13 -18.32
C GLY A 34 -12.56 4.27 -17.59
N ILE A 35 -12.71 5.43 -18.24
CA ILE A 35 -13.50 6.55 -17.73
C ILE A 35 -14.81 6.61 -18.52
N SER A 36 -15.94 6.45 -17.83
CA SER A 36 -17.28 6.61 -18.40
C SER A 36 -17.90 7.92 -17.91
N VAL A 37 -18.48 8.71 -18.82
CA VAL A 37 -19.26 9.91 -18.48
C VAL A 37 -20.73 9.53 -18.53
N GLU A 38 -21.35 9.43 -17.36
CA GLU A 38 -22.76 9.05 -17.21
C GLU A 38 -23.52 10.07 -16.36
N SER A 39 -24.84 10.15 -16.56
CA SER A 39 -25.70 11.03 -15.78
C SER A 39 -25.77 10.52 -14.33
N LEU A 40 -25.74 11.43 -13.36
CA LEU A 40 -25.80 11.07 -11.94
C LEU A 40 -27.07 10.26 -11.59
N THR A 41 -28.14 10.45 -12.36
CA THR A 41 -29.44 9.77 -12.18
C THR A 41 -29.46 8.35 -12.77
N THR A 42 -28.52 8.00 -13.64
CA THR A 42 -28.43 6.69 -14.29
C THR A 42 -27.38 5.78 -13.68
N LEU A 43 -26.58 6.31 -12.75
CA LEU A 43 -25.65 5.52 -11.94
C LEU A 43 -26.45 4.59 -11.03
N PRO A 44 -26.26 3.26 -11.10
CA PRO A 44 -26.73 2.39 -10.05
C PRO A 44 -26.10 2.82 -8.71
N PRO A 45 -26.71 2.51 -7.55
CA PRO A 45 -26.04 2.69 -6.26
C PRO A 45 -24.66 2.06 -6.38
N ARG A 46 -23.61 2.87 -6.21
CA ARG A 46 -22.23 2.44 -6.37
C ARG A 46 -22.02 1.29 -5.40
N SER A 47 -22.03 0.06 -5.90
CA SER A 47 -21.70 -1.12 -5.11
C SER A 47 -20.30 -0.87 -4.58
N GLU A 48 -20.16 -0.87 -3.27
CA GLU A 48 -18.93 -0.67 -2.51
C GLU A 48 -17.86 -1.65 -3.02
N GLY A 49 -17.10 -1.24 -4.03
CA GLY A 49 -16.10 -2.07 -4.68
C GLY A 49 -15.01 -1.27 -5.39
N MET A 50 -15.15 0.06 -5.42
CA MET A 50 -14.05 0.96 -5.71
C MET A 50 -13.67 1.62 -4.38
N GLU A 51 -12.95 0.84 -3.58
CA GLU A 51 -12.23 1.23 -2.39
C GLU A 51 -11.26 2.37 -2.74
N SER A 52 -11.77 3.61 -2.81
CA SER A 52 -11.00 4.84 -2.63
C SER A 52 -11.10 5.28 -1.16
N GLU A 53 -11.03 4.28 -0.29
CA GLU A 53 -10.96 4.29 1.16
C GLU A 53 -10.00 3.12 1.45
N PRO A 54 -9.10 3.22 2.42
CA PRO A 54 -7.98 2.32 2.51
C PRO A 54 -8.46 0.90 2.81
N THR A 55 -8.42 0.05 1.77
CA THR A 55 -8.10 -1.39 1.89
C THR A 55 -6.78 -1.61 2.69
N ASN A 56 -6.09 -0.51 2.99
CA ASN A 56 -4.92 -0.34 3.83
C ASN A 56 -5.16 -0.60 5.34
N ALA A 57 -6.38 -0.55 5.91
CA ALA A 57 -6.51 -0.73 7.38
C ALA A 57 -6.00 -2.10 7.86
N ASP A 58 -6.33 -3.17 7.13
CA ASP A 58 -5.82 -4.52 7.40
C ASP A 58 -4.33 -4.63 7.05
N GLN A 59 -3.89 -4.08 5.91
CA GLN A 59 -2.48 -4.05 5.51
C GLN A 59 -1.60 -3.32 6.54
N MET A 60 -2.08 -2.21 7.08
CA MET A 60 -1.43 -1.37 8.06
C MET A 60 -1.38 -2.05 9.43
N THR A 61 -2.45 -2.76 9.80
CA THR A 61 -2.47 -3.60 11.00
C THR A 61 -1.43 -4.72 10.89
N ARG A 62 -1.36 -5.39 9.74
CA ARG A 62 -0.35 -6.42 9.46
C ARG A 62 1.07 -5.86 9.49
N PHE A 63 1.27 -4.70 8.85
CA PHE A 63 2.56 -4.01 8.82
C PHE A 63 3.00 -3.61 10.23
N THR A 64 2.12 -3.01 11.03
CA THR A 64 2.48 -2.54 12.37
C THR A 64 2.77 -3.71 13.31
N ARG A 65 2.01 -4.81 13.20
CA ARG A 65 2.31 -6.06 13.92
C ARG A 65 3.70 -6.59 13.54
N PHE A 66 3.97 -6.70 12.24
CA PHE A 66 5.27 -7.15 11.73
C PHE A 66 6.42 -6.25 12.21
N ALA A 67 6.25 -4.93 12.16
CA ALA A 67 7.26 -3.97 12.63
C ALA A 67 7.54 -4.12 14.13
N ALA A 68 6.49 -4.31 14.95
CA ALA A 68 6.63 -4.53 16.38
C ALA A 68 7.38 -5.85 16.69
N GLU A 69 7.09 -6.93 15.96
CA GLU A 69 7.77 -8.22 16.09
C GLU A 69 9.23 -8.15 15.63
N SER A 70 9.49 -7.48 14.50
CA SER A 70 10.84 -7.27 13.97
C SER A 70 11.71 -6.48 14.95
N LEU A 71 11.19 -5.40 15.53
CA LEU A 71 11.92 -4.62 16.54
C LEU A 71 12.22 -5.46 17.78
N PHE A 72 11.24 -6.23 18.27
CA PHE A 72 11.43 -7.11 19.42
C PHE A 72 12.58 -8.10 19.18
N ASN A 73 12.57 -8.78 18.03
CA ASN A 73 13.60 -9.75 17.65
C ASN A 73 14.97 -9.09 17.48
N TYR A 74 15.01 -7.91 16.86
CA TYR A 74 16.22 -7.14 16.71
C TYR A 74 16.83 -6.80 18.07
N VAL A 75 16.08 -6.19 18.98
CA VAL A 75 16.63 -5.80 20.30
C VAL A 75 16.94 -7.01 21.18
N ALA A 76 16.17 -8.09 21.08
CA ALA A 76 16.49 -9.35 21.76
C ALA A 76 17.88 -9.89 21.38
N SER A 77 18.33 -9.67 20.14
CA SER A 77 19.68 -10.09 19.71
C SER A 77 20.83 -9.31 20.38
N PHE A 78 20.55 -8.12 20.91
CA PHE A 78 21.52 -7.30 21.65
C PHE A 78 21.40 -7.47 23.17
N ALA A 79 20.48 -8.33 23.63
CA ALA A 79 20.30 -8.57 25.06
C ALA A 79 21.57 -9.24 25.61
N HIS A 80 22.27 -8.52 26.48
CA HIS A 80 23.41 -9.04 27.23
C HIS A 80 23.21 -8.78 28.73
N ASP A 81 23.73 -9.67 29.56
CA ASP A 81 23.81 -9.43 31.00
C ASP A 81 24.80 -8.29 31.25
N SER A 82 24.39 -7.35 32.09
CA SER A 82 25.04 -6.06 32.37
C SER A 82 26.58 -6.15 32.43
N GLY A 83 27.21 -5.81 31.31
CA GLY A 83 28.65 -5.50 31.21
C GLY A 83 28.86 -3.99 31.22
N SER A 84 30.11 -3.57 31.41
CA SER A 84 30.53 -2.16 31.37
C SER A 84 30.41 -1.57 29.96
N SER A 85 29.18 -1.26 29.54
CA SER A 85 28.91 -0.50 28.32
C SER A 85 28.81 0.98 28.65
N SER A 86 29.35 1.82 27.77
CA SER A 86 29.19 3.29 27.84
C SER A 86 27.79 3.74 27.40
N ASP A 87 27.04 2.87 26.72
CA ASP A 87 25.72 3.19 26.19
C ASP A 87 24.61 2.94 27.22
N PRO A 88 23.53 3.75 27.20
CA PRO A 88 22.37 3.53 28.06
C PRO A 88 21.70 2.19 27.75
N LEU A 89 21.69 1.28 28.73
CA LEU A 89 21.00 0.00 28.63
C LEU A 89 19.49 0.18 28.82
N VAL A 90 18.71 -0.30 27.85
CA VAL A 90 17.25 -0.41 27.97
C VAL A 90 16.93 -1.80 28.52
N PRO A 91 16.21 -1.93 29.65
CA PRO A 91 15.85 -3.24 30.17
C PRO A 91 14.90 -3.94 29.21
N MET A 92 15.11 -5.24 28.99
CA MET A 92 14.28 -6.03 28.07
C MET A 92 12.79 -6.02 28.46
N SER A 93 12.49 -5.80 29.75
CA SER A 93 11.12 -5.61 30.25
C SER A 93 10.42 -4.38 29.67
N ALA A 94 11.14 -3.28 29.41
CA ALA A 94 10.58 -2.07 28.82
C ALA A 94 10.11 -2.32 27.38
N ILE A 95 10.91 -3.04 26.58
CA ILE A 95 10.53 -3.40 25.21
C ILE A 95 9.36 -4.39 25.19
N LYS A 96 9.33 -5.37 26.11
CA LYS A 96 8.17 -6.27 26.26
C LYS A 96 6.89 -5.49 26.58
N GLY A 97 6.96 -4.54 27.51
CA GLY A 97 5.82 -3.69 27.86
C GLY A 97 5.36 -2.80 26.70
N TRP A 98 6.31 -2.21 25.96
CA TRP A 98 6.03 -1.43 24.76
C TRP A 98 5.34 -2.28 23.68
N PHE A 99 5.86 -3.48 23.40
CA PHE A 99 5.30 -4.39 22.40
C PHE A 99 3.83 -4.71 22.69
N GLY A 100 3.51 -5.08 23.93
CA GLY A 100 2.12 -5.33 24.35
C GLY A 100 1.23 -4.09 24.23
N THR A 101 1.77 -2.92 24.56
CA THR A 101 1.04 -1.64 24.46
C THR A 101 0.69 -1.30 23.01
N ILE A 102 1.63 -1.50 22.08
CA ILE A 102 1.42 -1.25 20.65
C ILE A 102 0.38 -2.23 20.08
N LEU A 103 0.46 -3.52 20.40
CA LEU A 103 -0.54 -4.49 19.96
C LEU A 103 -1.93 -4.20 20.50
N HIS A 104 -2.03 -3.77 21.76
CA HIS A 104 -3.30 -3.36 22.33
C HIS A 104 -3.87 -2.12 21.63
N LYS A 105 -3.04 -1.09 21.39
CA LYS A 105 -3.45 0.11 20.66
C LYS A 105 -3.92 -0.21 19.24
N LEU A 106 -3.23 -1.11 18.54
CA LEU A 106 -3.65 -1.60 17.22
C LEU A 106 -5.00 -2.30 17.22
N THR A 107 -5.33 -3.03 18.29
CA THR A 107 -6.62 -3.74 18.42
C THR A 107 -7.77 -2.75 18.66
N VAL A 108 -7.50 -1.66 19.37
CA VAL A 108 -8.49 -0.62 19.70
C VAL A 108 -8.68 0.35 18.53
N ASP A 109 -7.60 0.76 17.88
CA ASP A 109 -7.59 1.73 16.79
C ASP A 109 -6.45 1.40 15.80
N PRO A 110 -6.76 0.88 14.60
CA PRO A 110 -5.76 0.55 13.58
C PRO A 110 -4.89 1.74 13.14
N CYS A 111 -5.40 2.96 13.27
CA CYS A 111 -4.75 4.20 12.84
C CYS A 111 -4.32 5.08 14.02
N PHE A 112 -4.13 4.52 15.22
CA PHE A 112 -3.85 5.29 16.44
C PHE A 112 -2.65 6.25 16.36
N TRP A 113 -1.71 5.98 15.44
CA TRP A 113 -0.46 6.70 15.24
C TRP A 113 -0.57 7.81 14.18
N GLN A 114 -1.72 7.95 13.49
CA GLN A 114 -1.97 8.98 12.48
C GLN A 114 -2.61 10.27 13.03
N LYS A 115 -2.72 10.40 14.36
CA LYS A 115 -3.31 11.60 15.01
C LYS A 115 -2.37 12.79 15.06
#